data_AF-A0A2V8N341-F1
#
_entry.id   AF-A0A2V8N341-F1
#
_cell.length_a   1.000
_cell.length_b   1.000
_cell.length_c   1.000
_cell.angle_alpha   90.00
_cell.angle_beta   90.00
_cell.angle_gamma   90.00
#
_symmetry.space_group_name_H-M   'P 1'
#
loop_
_entity.id
_entity.type
_entity.pdbx_description
1 polymer ?
#
loop_
_entity_poly.entity_id
_entity_poly.type
_entity_poly.pdbx_seq_one_letter_code
_entity_poly.pdbx_strand_id
1 'polypeptide(L)'
;LATDRILFGSLREFGLTVLLEVTCFEWMLSRLARPIADFLSKQRGLSPDALVWFTHHSEVDQRHAEEGLDAVVEYVKYYEIDEQDFRLISEIVFRENVFLKRYFGQAEVSRQTLMLSL
;
A
#
# COMPACT_ATOMS: atom_id res chain seq x y z
N LEU A 1 -3.12 11.00 -0.26
CA LEU A 1 -2.12 11.68 -1.10
C LEU A 1 -2.49 11.60 -2.58
N ALA A 2 -2.66 10.41 -3.16
CA ALA A 2 -3.13 10.28 -4.55
C ALA A 2 -4.50 10.96 -4.81
N THR A 3 -5.34 11.03 -3.79
CA THR A 3 -6.67 11.64 -3.80
C THR A 3 -6.76 13.00 -3.10
N ASP A 4 -5.67 13.44 -2.46
CA ASP A 4 -5.65 14.73 -1.76
C ASP A 4 -5.33 15.82 -2.77
N ARG A 5 -6.24 16.79 -2.92
CA ARG A 5 -6.03 17.92 -3.82
C ARG A 5 -4.90 18.79 -3.27
N ILE A 6 -3.77 18.80 -3.97
CA ILE A 6 -2.67 19.78 -3.86
C ILE A 6 -1.68 19.45 -2.72
N LEU A 7 -0.84 18.42 -2.89
CA LEU A 7 0.35 18.21 -2.04
C LEU A 7 1.67 18.15 -2.81
N PHE A 8 1.62 18.06 -4.15
CA PHE A 8 2.82 17.92 -4.99
C PHE A 8 2.86 19.02 -6.03
N GLY A 9 4.05 19.57 -6.25
CA GLY A 9 4.30 20.68 -7.16
C GLY A 9 4.30 20.27 -8.63
N SER A 10 4.41 18.96 -8.91
CA SER A 10 4.46 18.45 -10.28
C SER A 10 3.89 17.03 -10.43
N LEU A 11 3.54 16.65 -11.68
CA LEU A 11 3.08 15.29 -12.01
C LEU A 11 4.16 14.23 -11.74
N ARG A 12 5.45 14.58 -11.90
CA ARG A 12 6.55 13.66 -11.61
C ARG A 12 6.64 13.34 -10.11
N GLU A 13 6.46 14.33 -9.24
CA GLU A 13 6.43 14.15 -7.78
C GLU A 13 5.20 13.34 -7.37
N PHE A 14 4.05 13.66 -7.94
CA PHE A 14 2.83 12.87 -7.74
C PHE A 14 3.03 11.41 -8.15
N GLY A 15 3.61 11.16 -9.33
CA GLY A 15 3.87 9.80 -9.81
C GLY A 15 4.81 9.03 -8.90
N LEU A 16 5.85 9.68 -8.33
CA LEU A 16 6.71 9.05 -7.32
C LEU A 16 5.91 8.62 -6.09
N THR A 17 4.93 9.41 -5.66
CA THR A 17 4.12 9.09 -4.47
C THR A 17 3.24 7.86 -4.70
N VAL A 18 2.63 7.77 -5.88
CA VAL A 18 1.82 6.62 -6.27
C VAL A 18 2.72 5.37 -6.34
N LEU A 19 3.90 5.50 -6.95
CA LEU A 19 4.84 4.39 -7.08
C LEU A 19 5.32 3.89 -5.70
N LEU A 20 5.73 4.80 -4.80
CA LEU A 20 6.13 4.46 -3.44
C LEU A 20 5.01 3.76 -2.64
N GLU A 21 3.75 4.20 -2.81
CA GLU A 21 2.61 3.55 -2.17
C GLU A 21 2.38 2.15 -2.72
N VAL A 22 2.37 1.98 -4.04
CA VAL A 22 2.18 0.67 -4.69
C VAL A 22 3.27 -0.32 -4.26
N THR A 23 4.54 0.09 -4.35
CA THR A 23 5.67 -0.74 -3.92
C THR A 23 5.54 -1.15 -2.45
N CYS A 24 5.09 -0.25 -1.57
CA CYS A 24 4.85 -0.57 -0.16
C CYS A 24 3.73 -1.62 0.02
N PHE A 25 2.66 -1.54 -0.78
CA PHE A 25 1.58 -2.53 -0.78
C PHE A 25 2.05 -3.91 -1.21
N GLU A 26 2.78 -4.01 -2.32
CA GLU A 26 3.32 -5.26 -2.84
C GLU A 26 4.31 -5.89 -1.83
N TRP A 27 5.13 -5.05 -1.20
CA TRP A 27 6.07 -5.48 -0.18
C TRP A 27 5.38 -6.01 1.08
N MET A 28 4.25 -5.40 1.47
CA MET A 28 3.41 -5.90 2.55
C MET A 28 2.73 -7.23 2.17
N LEU A 29 2.09 -7.31 1.00
CA LEU A 29 1.33 -8.49 0.57
C LEU A 29 2.21 -9.73 0.42
N SER A 30 3.39 -9.57 -0.21
CA SER A 30 4.39 -10.64 -0.35
C SER A 30 4.81 -11.30 0.97
N ARG A 31 4.66 -10.61 2.10
CA ARG A 31 5.03 -11.09 3.44
C ARG A 31 3.84 -11.48 4.30
N LEU A 32 2.74 -10.75 4.19
CA LEU A 32 1.61 -10.88 5.10
C LEU A 32 0.43 -11.67 4.51
N ALA A 33 0.32 -11.81 3.19
CA ALA A 33 -0.82 -12.49 2.58
C ALA A 33 -0.96 -13.94 3.07
N ARG A 34 0.14 -14.70 3.11
CA ARG A 34 0.13 -16.09 3.61
C ARG A 34 -0.17 -16.19 5.11
N PRO A 35 0.50 -15.43 6.01
CA PRO A 35 0.12 -15.38 7.43
C PRO A 35 -1.35 -15.02 7.68
N ILE A 36 -1.93 -14.09 6.90
CA ILE A 36 -3.34 -13.73 7.00
C ILE A 36 -4.23 -14.90 6.58
N ALA A 37 -3.93 -15.57 5.46
CA ALA A 37 -4.67 -16.75 5.01
C ALA A 37 -4.64 -17.87 6.06
N ASP A 38 -3.46 -18.15 6.62
CA ASP A 38 -3.29 -19.17 7.65
C ASP A 38 -4.09 -18.84 8.92
N PHE A 39 -4.10 -17.56 9.32
CA PHE A 39 -4.91 -17.10 10.46
C PHE A 39 -6.40 -17.26 10.19
N LEU A 40 -6.89 -16.83 9.03
CA LEU A 40 -8.30 -16.91 8.67
C LEU A 40 -8.79 -18.35 8.53
N SER A 41 -7.96 -19.24 7.97
CA SER A 41 -8.24 -20.67 7.93
C SER A 41 -8.38 -21.24 9.34
N LYS A 42 -7.39 -21.01 10.22
CA LYS A 42 -7.35 -21.59 11.57
C LYS A 42 -8.40 -21.01 12.53
N GLN A 43 -8.62 -19.70 12.49
CA GLN A 43 -9.44 -19.01 13.49
C GLN A 43 -10.88 -18.77 13.04
N ARG A 44 -11.13 -18.76 11.73
CA ARG A 44 -12.45 -18.49 11.16
C ARG A 44 -12.99 -19.64 10.31
N GLY A 45 -12.21 -20.72 10.13
CA GLY A 45 -12.65 -21.91 9.40
C GLY A 45 -12.90 -21.67 7.92
N LEU A 46 -12.28 -20.65 7.33
CA LEU A 46 -12.48 -20.35 5.90
C LEU A 46 -11.87 -21.45 5.03
N SER A 47 -12.62 -21.83 3.98
CA SER A 47 -12.19 -22.83 3.02
C SER A 47 -11.03 -22.31 2.16
N PRO A 48 -10.21 -23.21 1.58
CA PRO A 48 -9.14 -22.83 0.65
C PRO A 48 -9.63 -21.94 -0.51
N ASP A 49 -10.80 -22.24 -1.07
CA ASP A 49 -11.40 -21.45 -2.17
C ASP A 49 -11.67 -20.00 -1.76
N ALA A 50 -12.08 -19.77 -0.51
CA ALA A 50 -12.29 -18.42 0.02
C ALA A 50 -10.97 -17.66 0.28
N LEU A 51 -9.84 -18.38 0.32
CA LEU A 51 -8.51 -17.85 0.62
C LEU A 51 -7.60 -17.77 -0.61
N VAL A 52 -8.09 -18.20 -1.80
CA VAL A 52 -7.30 -18.29 -3.03
C VAL A 52 -6.63 -16.97 -3.40
N TRP A 53 -7.29 -15.84 -3.13
CA TRP A 53 -6.73 -14.52 -3.38
C TRP A 53 -5.43 -14.30 -2.60
N PHE A 54 -5.42 -14.63 -1.30
CA PHE A 54 -4.24 -14.45 -0.46
C PHE A 54 -3.09 -15.40 -0.84
N THR A 55 -3.42 -16.65 -1.14
CA THR A 55 -2.40 -17.66 -1.47
C THR A 55 -1.78 -17.39 -2.84
N HIS A 56 -2.58 -16.98 -3.82
CA HIS A 56 -2.09 -16.62 -5.15
C HIS A 56 -1.19 -15.39 -5.10
N HIS A 57 -1.59 -14.34 -4.38
CA HIS A 57 -0.78 -13.14 -4.20
C HIS A 57 0.51 -13.45 -3.42
N SER A 58 0.48 -14.34 -2.42
CA SER A 58 1.71 -14.70 -1.69
C SER A 58 2.79 -15.37 -2.55
N GLU A 59 2.40 -16.07 -3.62
CA GLU A 59 3.33 -16.78 -4.53
C GLU A 59 3.90 -15.85 -5.61
N VAL A 60 3.13 -14.85 -6.04
CA VAL A 60 3.51 -13.94 -7.14
C VAL A 60 4.16 -12.66 -6.61
N ASP A 61 3.78 -12.19 -5.41
CA ASP A 61 4.14 -10.85 -4.93
C ASP A 61 5.60 -10.71 -4.47
N GLN A 62 6.32 -11.80 -4.15
CA GLN A 62 7.73 -11.66 -3.74
C GLN A 62 8.59 -11.06 -4.84
N ARG A 63 8.35 -11.46 -6.09
CA ARG A 63 9.03 -10.89 -7.25
C ARG A 63 8.56 -9.48 -7.55
N HIS A 64 7.26 -9.21 -7.49
CA HIS A 64 6.73 -7.86 -7.70
C HIS A 64 7.27 -6.87 -6.67
N ALA A 65 7.44 -7.28 -5.41
CA ALA A 65 8.01 -6.42 -4.38
C ALA A 65 9.48 -6.04 -4.64
N GLU A 66 10.26 -6.93 -5.27
CA GLU A 66 11.64 -6.64 -5.68
C GLU A 66 11.67 -5.76 -6.94
N GLU A 67 10.88 -6.12 -7.96
CA GLU A 67 10.69 -5.35 -9.19
C GLU A 67 10.17 -3.92 -8.90
N GLY A 68 9.34 -3.76 -7.87
CA GLY A 68 8.81 -2.48 -7.42
C GLY A 68 9.85 -1.55 -6.80
N LEU A 69 10.92 -2.08 -6.18
CA LEU A 69 12.03 -1.26 -5.70
C LEU A 69 12.92 -0.81 -6.86
N ASP A 70 13.18 -1.71 -7.81
CA ASP A 70 13.92 -1.38 -9.03
C ASP A 70 13.18 -0.30 -9.84
N ALA A 71 11.85 -0.41 -9.96
CA ALA A 71 11.01 0.60 -10.60
C ALA A 71 11.13 1.98 -9.93
N VAL A 72 11.20 2.04 -8.59
CA VAL A 72 11.42 3.31 -7.87
C VAL A 72 12.78 3.91 -8.23
N VAL A 73 13.84 3.10 -8.26
CA VAL A 73 15.19 3.54 -8.62
C VAL A 73 15.25 4.06 -10.06
N GLU A 74 14.63 3.34 -10.99
CA GLU A 74 14.54 3.74 -12.39
C GLU A 74 13.75 5.03 -12.58
N TYR A 75 12.62 5.18 -11.87
CA TYR A 75 11.78 6.37 -11.92
C TYR A 75 12.53 7.61 -11.42
N VAL A 76 13.22 7.49 -10.28
CA VAL A 76 14.04 8.58 -9.70
C VAL A 76 15.15 9.00 -10.66
N LYS A 77 15.83 8.03 -11.28
CA LYS A 77 16.85 8.30 -12.30
C LYS A 77 16.27 8.99 -13.54
N TYR A 78 15.17 8.48 -14.07
CA TYR A 78 14.58 8.98 -15.32
C TYR A 78 14.12 10.44 -15.19
N TYR A 79 13.52 10.80 -14.05
CA TYR A 79 13.02 12.16 -13.81
C TYR A 79 14.03 13.08 -13.10
N GLU A 80 15.26 12.59 -12.88
CA GLU A 80 16.35 13.32 -12.21
C GLU A 80 15.89 13.92 -10.87
N ILE A 81 15.16 13.13 -10.08
CA ILE A 81 14.71 13.55 -8.75
C ILE A 81 15.92 13.50 -7.82
N ASP A 82 16.26 14.64 -7.20
CA ASP A 82 17.37 14.68 -6.27
C ASP A 82 17.04 14.00 -4.93
N GLU A 83 18.08 13.70 -4.15
CA GLU A 83 17.96 12.98 -2.88
C GLU A 83 17.10 13.73 -1.85
N GLN A 84 17.17 15.06 -1.82
CA GLN A 84 16.44 15.88 -0.86
C GLN A 84 14.94 15.86 -1.18
N ASP A 85 14.58 16.00 -2.46
CA ASP A 85 13.20 15.90 -2.93
C ASP A 85 12.64 14.49 -2.73
N PHE A 86 13.41 13.45 -3.06
CA PHE A 86 13.01 12.06 -2.80
C PHE A 86 12.74 11.81 -1.32
N ARG A 87 13.62 12.31 -0.44
CA ARG A 87 13.46 12.18 1.01
C ARG A 87 12.21 12.91 1.50
N LEU A 88 12.00 14.15 1.06
CA LEU A 88 10.82 14.92 1.46
C LEU A 88 9.53 14.23 1.03
N ILE A 89 9.49 13.75 -0.21
CA ILE A 89 8.32 13.05 -0.76
C ILE A 89 8.06 11.74 -0.03
N SER A 90 9.09 10.92 0.18
CA SER A 90 8.94 9.66 0.93
C SER A 90 8.52 9.88 2.38
N GLU A 91 9.07 10.90 3.06
CA GLU A 91 8.64 11.29 4.39
C GLU A 91 7.17 11.71 4.41
N ILE A 92 6.69 12.50 3.45
CA ILE A 92 5.27 12.86 3.32
C ILE A 92 4.40 11.61 3.07
N VAL A 93 4.85 10.71 2.18
CA VAL A 93 4.13 9.48 1.84
C VAL A 93 3.94 8.60 3.08
N PHE A 94 5.02 8.36 3.81
CA PHE A 94 5.06 7.40 4.92
C PHE A 94 4.92 8.04 6.31
N ARG A 95 4.63 9.36 6.39
CA ARG A 95 4.47 10.09 7.67
C ARG A 95 3.45 9.47 8.60
N GLU A 96 2.39 8.91 8.02
CA GLU A 96 1.33 8.23 8.72
C GLU A 96 1.19 6.81 8.19
N ASN A 97 0.50 5.95 8.93
CA ASN A 97 0.22 4.60 8.45
C ASN A 97 -0.70 4.67 7.22
N VAL A 98 -0.08 4.59 6.03
CA VAL A 98 -0.71 4.70 4.71
C VAL A 98 -1.89 3.74 4.60
N PHE A 99 -1.71 2.50 5.05
CA PHE A 99 -2.73 1.46 5.03
C PHE A 99 -3.94 1.86 5.88
N LEU A 100 -3.70 2.12 7.17
CA LEU A 100 -4.77 2.41 8.12
C LEU A 100 -5.52 3.69 7.79
N LYS A 101 -4.80 4.78 7.48
CA LYS A 101 -5.46 6.08 7.28
C LYS A 101 -6.24 6.13 5.97
N ARG A 102 -5.73 5.51 4.90
CA ARG A 102 -6.24 5.76 3.54
C ARG A 102 -7.15 4.66 3.03
N TYR A 103 -6.85 3.42 3.37
CA TYR A 103 -7.60 2.26 2.87
C TYR A 103 -8.58 1.73 3.92
N PHE A 104 -8.25 1.87 5.22
CA PHE A 104 -9.11 1.41 6.31
C PHE A 104 -9.76 2.54 7.14
N GLY A 105 -9.32 3.80 6.96
CA GLY A 105 -9.72 4.92 7.82
C GLY A 105 -11.18 5.34 7.67
N GLN A 106 -11.78 5.11 6.49
CA GLN A 106 -13.22 5.37 6.28
C GLN A 106 -14.12 4.29 6.88
N ALA A 107 -13.58 3.10 7.17
CA ALA A 107 -14.34 2.03 7.81
C ALA A 107 -14.61 2.34 9.30
N GLU A 108 -13.73 3.09 9.97
CA GLU A 108 -13.98 3.63 11.31
C GLU A 108 -15.07 4.71 11.32
N VAL A 109 -15.05 5.63 10.34
CA VAL A 109 -16.10 6.65 10.20
C VAL A 109 -17.46 6.00 9.98
N SER A 110 -17.54 4.98 9.13
CA SER A 110 -18.79 4.27 8.85
C SER A 110 -19.32 3.48 10.06
N ARG A 111 -18.44 2.89 10.89
CA ARG A 111 -18.86 2.22 12.14
C ARG A 111 -19.37 3.20 13.20
N GLN A 112 -18.74 4.38 13.34
CA GLN A 112 -19.24 5.40 14.25
C GLN A 112 -20.57 6.00 13.78
N THR A 113 -20.76 6.22 12.47
CA THR A 113 -22.05 6.68 11.92
C THR A 113 -23.16 5.63 12.07
N LEU A 114 -22.84 4.33 11.94
CA LEU A 114 -23.80 3.24 12.16
C LEU A 114 -24.13 3.01 13.65
N MET A 115 -23.22 3.29 14.58
CA MET A 115 -23.52 3.24 16.03
C MET A 115 -24.31 4.45 16.54
N LEU A 116 -24.29 5.60 15.84
CA LEU A 116 -25.07 6.79 16.19
C LEU A 116 -26.48 6.81 15.56
N SER A 117 -26.86 5.74 14.85
CA SER A 117 -28.17 5.58 14.21
C SER A 117 -28.96 4.35 14.72
N LEU A 118 -28.53 3.77 15.85
CA LEU A 118 -29.26 2.80 16.66
C LEU A 118 -29.48 3.37 18.07
#